data_AF-A0A2X2HEU8-F1
#
_entry.id   AF-A0A2X2HEU8-F1
#
_cell.length_a   1.000
_cell.length_b   1.000
_cell.length_c   1.000
_cell.angle_alpha   90.00
_cell.angle_beta   90.00
_cell.angle_gamma   90.00
#
_symmetry.space_group_name_H-M   'P 1'
#
loop_
_entity.id
_entity.type
_entity.pdbx_description
1 polymer ?
#
loop_
_entity_poly.entity_id
_entity_poly.type
_entity_poly.pdbx_seq_one_letter_code
_entity_poly.pdbx_strand_id
1 'polypeptide(L)' 'MGSGFEDSKALYIGICTVIGDAVLVLINEERATEKADIIDVLKTAITREGRDVSLDEARILAVEWLER' A
#
# COMPACT_ATOMS: atom_id res chain seq x y z
N MET A 1 -18.67 -22.84 0.09
CA MET A 1 -17.86 -22.24 1.18
C MET A 1 -16.42 -22.26 0.71
N GLY A 2 -15.88 -21.11 0.29
CA GLY A 2 -14.55 -20.97 -0.32
C GLY A 2 -14.08 -19.51 -0.42
N SER A 3 -15.00 -18.55 -0.27
CA SER A 3 -14.74 -17.12 -0.46
C SER A 3 -13.70 -16.53 0.49
N GLY A 4 -13.75 -16.85 1.80
CA GLY A 4 -12.90 -16.16 2.79
C GLY A 4 -11.39 -16.34 2.61
N PHE A 5 -10.92 -17.46 2.03
CA PHE A 5 -9.50 -17.66 1.76
C PHE A 5 -9.05 -16.88 0.51
N GLU A 6 -9.90 -16.83 -0.52
CA GLU A 6 -9.62 -16.08 -1.75
C GLU A 6 -9.62 -14.57 -1.48
N ASP A 7 -10.55 -14.09 -0.66
CA ASP A 7 -10.61 -12.69 -0.22
C ASP A 7 -9.36 -12.30 0.58
N SER A 8 -8.92 -13.16 1.50
CA SER A 8 -7.69 -12.93 2.29
C SER A 8 -6.43 -12.90 1.43
N LYS A 9 -6.36 -13.77 0.41
CA LYS A 9 -5.23 -13.81 -0.53
C LYS A 9 -5.22 -12.57 -1.42
N ALA A 10 -6.38 -12.17 -1.93
CA ALA A 10 -6.52 -10.96 -2.74
C ALA A 10 -6.07 -9.73 -1.96
N LEU A 11 -6.48 -9.63 -0.69
CA LEU A 11 -6.07 -8.54 0.21
C LEU A 11 -4.55 -8.52 0.44
N TYR A 12 -3.93 -9.68 0.71
CA TYR A 12 -2.49 -9.80 0.86
C TYR A 12 -1.74 -9.34 -0.41
N ILE A 13 -2.20 -9.78 -1.59
CA ILE A 13 -1.63 -9.35 -2.87
C ILE A 13 -1.78 -7.84 -3.04
N GLY A 14 -2.94 -7.27 -2.68
CA GLY A 14 -3.18 -5.83 -2.70
C GLY A 14 -2.18 -5.08 -1.82
N ILE A 15 -1.96 -5.52 -0.59
CA ILE A 15 -0.99 -4.92 0.35
C ILE A 15 0.42 -4.97 -0.22
N CYS A 16 0.88 -6.12 -0.73
CA CYS A 16 2.19 -6.21 -1.36
C CYS A 16 2.33 -5.31 -2.58
N THR A 17 1.27 -5.19 -3.38
CA THR A 17 1.24 -4.34 -4.57
C THR A 17 1.43 -2.87 -4.21
N VAL A 18 0.65 -2.35 -3.26
CA VAL A 18 0.73 -0.92 -2.89
C VAL A 18 2.04 -0.56 -2.20
N ILE A 19 2.63 -1.48 -1.42
CA ILE A 19 3.97 -1.30 -0.85
C ILE A 19 5.02 -1.26 -1.97
N GLY A 20 4.94 -2.18 -2.93
CA GLY A 20 5.84 -2.22 -4.09
C GLY A 20 5.77 -0.93 -4.91
N ASP A 21 4.57 -0.44 -5.19
CA ASP A 21 4.35 0.84 -5.88
C ASP A 21 4.94 2.02 -5.10
N ALA A 22 4.75 2.06 -3.78
CA ALA A 22 5.34 3.11 -2.93
C ALA A 22 6.88 3.10 -2.99
N VAL A 23 7.49 1.91 -2.97
CA VAL A 23 8.94 1.76 -3.12
C VAL A 23 9.40 2.22 -4.51
N LEU A 24 8.68 1.87 -5.58
CA LEU A 24 9.00 2.32 -6.93
C LEU A 24 8.92 3.84 -7.08
N VAL A 25 7.93 4.48 -6.46
CA VAL A 25 7.82 5.95 -6.41
C VAL A 25 9.07 6.54 -5.75
N LEU A 26 9.46 6.05 -4.58
CA LEU A 26 10.64 6.55 -3.87
C LEU A 26 11.93 6.38 -4.68
N ILE A 27 12.11 5.24 -5.34
CA ILE A 27 13.27 4.99 -6.21
C ILE A 27 13.29 5.97 -7.39
N ASN A 28 12.14 6.20 -8.03
CA ASN A 28 12.04 7.14 -9.16
C ASN A 28 12.28 8.59 -8.73
N GLU A 29 12.01 8.92 -7.48
CA GLU A 29 12.30 10.24 -6.87
C GLU A 29 13.71 10.34 -6.27
N GLU A 30 14.56 9.30 -6.41
CA GLU A 30 15.89 9.22 -5.79
C GLU A 30 15.88 9.41 -4.26
N ARG A 31 14.76 9.03 -3.62
CA ARG A 31 14.56 9.09 -2.17
C ARG A 31 14.99 7.78 -1.50
N ALA A 32 15.28 7.87 -0.20
CA ALA A 32 15.53 6.69 0.61
C ALA A 32 14.27 5.82 0.70
N THR A 33 14.46 4.49 0.65
CA THR A 33 13.38 3.51 0.80
C THR A 33 13.26 3.05 2.25
N GLU A 34 13.22 4.00 3.19
CA GLU A 34 13.05 3.70 4.61
C GLU A 34 11.56 3.47 4.94
N LYS A 35 11.29 2.76 6.03
CA LYS A 35 9.92 2.46 6.49
C LYS A 35 9.07 3.73 6.61
N ALA A 36 9.64 4.82 7.12
CA ALA A 36 8.95 6.09 7.28
C ALA A 36 8.54 6.73 5.94
N ASP A 37 9.42 6.74 4.94
CA ASP A 37 9.14 7.27 3.60
C ASP A 37 8.07 6.44 2.87
N ILE A 38 8.11 5.11 3.01
CA ILE A 38 7.09 4.23 2.43
C ILE A 38 5.71 4.55 3.04
N ILE A 39 5.64 4.72 4.36
CA ILE A 39 4.40 5.11 5.05
C ILE A 39 3.89 6.48 4.54
N ASP A 40 4.79 7.46 4.37
CA ASP A 40 4.43 8.79 3.88
C ASP A 40 3.84 8.75 2.46
N VAL A 41 4.46 7.99 1.56
CA VAL A 41 3.96 7.79 0.19
C VAL A 41 2.60 7.10 0.19
N LEU A 42 2.42 6.04 1.00
CA LEU A 42 1.14 5.35 1.12
C LEU A 42 0.03 6.28 1.65
N LYS A 43 0.31 7.09 2.67
CA LYS A 43 -0.65 8.07 3.22
C LYS A 43 -1.01 9.14 2.20
N THR A 44 -0.03 9.65 1.46
CA THR A 44 -0.25 10.61 0.37
C THR A 44 -1.11 10.00 -0.74
N ALA A 45 -0.91 8.73 -1.08
CA ALA A 45 -1.71 8.05 -2.09
C ALA A 45 -3.20 7.91 -1.68
N ILE A 46 -3.50 7.77 -0.38
CA ILE A 46 -4.88 7.73 0.15
C ILE A 46 -5.56 9.10 0.06
N THR A 47 -4.83 10.20 0.12
CA THR A 47 -5.43 11.55 0.08
C THR A 47 -5.46 12.17 -1.32
N ARG A 48 -4.80 11.54 -2.30
CA ARG A 48 -4.71 12.02 -3.69
C ARG A 48 -6.08 12.00 -4.39
N GLU A 49 -6.40 13.08 -5.09
CA GLU A 49 -7.57 13.12 -5.99
C GLU A 49 -7.38 12.21 -7.20
N GLY A 50 -8.45 11.55 -7.63
CA GLY A 50 -8.40 10.58 -8.74
C GLY A 50 -7.67 9.27 -8.40
N ARG A 51 -7.42 9.01 -7.12
CA ARG A 51 -6.84 7.73 -6.67
C ARG A 51 -7.78 6.56 -6.96
N ASP A 52 -7.17 5.39 -7.11
CA ASP A 52 -7.92 4.13 -7.16
C ASP A 52 -8.39 3.75 -5.75
N VAL A 53 -9.67 4.01 -5.46
CA VAL A 53 -10.30 3.71 -4.16
C VAL A 53 -10.38 2.21 -3.86
N SER A 54 -10.28 1.34 -4.87
CA SER A 54 -10.31 -0.12 -4.65
C SER A 54 -9.07 -0.61 -3.90
N LEU A 55 -7.99 0.16 -3.93
CA LEU A 55 -6.74 -0.13 -3.23
C LEU A 55 -6.64 0.57 -1.87
N ASP A 56 -7.61 1.40 -1.47
CA ASP A 56 -7.53 2.16 -0.21
C ASP A 56 -7.45 1.24 1.00
N GLU A 57 -8.23 0.15 1.04
CA GLU A 57 -8.18 -0.83 2.13
C GLU A 57 -6.78 -1.46 2.25
N ALA A 58 -6.18 -1.85 1.12
CA ALA A 58 -4.82 -2.38 1.10
C ALA A 58 -3.79 -1.35 1.56
N ARG A 59 -3.92 -0.07 1.17
CA ARG A 59 -3.03 1.01 1.62
C ARG A 59 -3.15 1.26 3.13
N ILE A 60 -4.37 1.27 3.66
CA ILE A 60 -4.62 1.47 5.10
C ILE A 60 -3.98 0.34 5.90
N LEU A 61 -4.24 -0.92 5.54
CA LEU A 61 -3.65 -2.07 6.22
C LEU A 61 -2.12 -2.13 6.07
N ALA A 62 -1.59 -1.73 4.92
CA ALA A 62 -0.14 -1.61 4.72
C ALA A 62 0.48 -0.59 5.69
N VAL A 63 -0.15 0.58 5.86
CA VAL A 63 0.28 1.59 6.84
C VAL A 63 0.21 1.03 8.26
N GLU A 64 -0.91 0.41 8.65
CA GLU A 64 -1.07 -0.18 9.98
C GLU A 64 -0.04 -1.27 10.27
N TRP A 65 0.29 -2.11 9.29
CA TRP A 65 1.34 -3.13 9.43
C TRP A 65 2.73 -2.53 9.54
N LEU A 66 3.02 -1.51 8.73
CA LEU A 66 4.30 -0.83 8.77
C LEU A 66 4.46 0.03 10.03
N GLU A 67 3.40 0.55 10.65
CA GLU A 67 3.51 1.34 11.88
C GLU A 67 3.73 0.51 13.15
N ARG A 68 3.46 -0.80 13.10
CA ARG A 68 3.80 -1.74 14.18
C ARG A 68 5.31 -1.94 14.32
#